data_AF-A2DKZ7-F1
#
_entry.id   AF-A2DKZ7-F1
#
_cell.length_a   1.000
_cell.length_b   1.000
_cell.length_c   1.000
_cell.angle_alpha   90.00
_cell.angle_beta   90.00
_cell.angle_gamma   90.00
#
_symmetry.space_group_name_H-M   'P 1'
#
loop_
_entity.id
_entity.type
_entity.pdbx_description
1 polymer ?
#
loop_
_entity_poly.entity_id
_entity_poly.type
_entity_poly.pdbx_seq_one_letter_code
_entity_poly.pdbx_strand_id
1 'polypeptide(L)'
;MSEPEAKESSEYEHKSSSDEENDQTNDRFYFDGKVTVNMCQRFKRERSMKLLDGTEIELPYILTPSVRIISFGKYIEHPNFQVGRYSYNPGYICEREYFSTRCIDEYVTYRSIIFNNCNHPYFVVFDTRYKEIYEATSPSGCWIQIVNKSGWLRLGKRNLTVSGPQMYAFAFDKVTALMRRQSVNTPQKIRSNLPTPIRNQRRMNVASNDSRFRKDKQSQPEEPKSFDLVFHKKDFIIPANDKLYLKWPEEAFIAKCVPSEFKIKLSGMTNEEFKSFLEQDDSE
;
A
#
# COMPACT_ATOMS: atom_id res chain seq x y z
N MET A 1 67.06 23.22 53.02
CA MET A 1 65.81 22.48 52.75
C MET A 1 65.24 23.08 51.48
N SER A 2 65.36 22.34 50.39
CA SER A 2 65.15 22.83 49.03
C SER A 2 63.72 22.58 48.57
N GLU A 3 63.14 23.58 47.91
CA GLU A 3 61.81 23.58 47.29
C GLU A 3 61.71 22.53 46.16
N PRO A 4 60.53 21.92 45.94
CA PRO A 4 60.27 21.17 44.72
C PRO A 4 59.61 22.06 43.65
N GLU A 5 60.25 22.10 42.48
CA GLU A 5 59.74 22.70 41.25
C GLU A 5 58.53 21.92 40.70
N ALA A 6 57.44 22.63 40.41
CA ALA A 6 56.26 22.10 39.77
C ALA A 6 56.43 22.09 38.24
N LYS A 7 56.24 20.92 37.62
CA LYS A 7 56.35 20.71 36.18
C LYS A 7 55.10 21.17 35.43
N GLU A 8 55.35 21.87 34.32
CA GLU A 8 54.42 22.27 33.27
C GLU A 8 53.55 21.11 32.78
N SER A 9 52.25 21.39 32.66
CA SER A 9 51.27 20.51 32.02
C SER A 9 51.05 21.00 30.58
N SER A 10 51.37 20.14 29.63
CA SER A 10 51.23 20.38 28.19
C SER A 10 49.76 20.38 27.75
N GLU A 11 49.38 21.47 27.10
CA GLU A 11 48.14 21.70 26.38
C GLU A 11 47.98 20.68 25.23
N TYR A 12 46.91 19.88 25.26
CA TYR A 12 46.48 19.06 24.14
C TYR A 12 45.31 19.75 23.44
N GLU A 13 45.58 20.42 22.31
CA GLU A 13 44.56 20.94 21.42
C GLU A 13 43.87 19.80 20.65
N HIS A 14 42.64 19.50 21.06
CA HIS A 14 41.75 18.59 20.33
C HIS A 14 41.12 19.36 19.13
N LYS A 15 41.70 19.22 17.93
CA LYS A 15 41.04 19.62 16.69
C LYS A 15 39.86 18.70 16.42
N SER A 16 38.64 19.14 16.69
CA SER A 16 37.41 18.50 16.21
C SER A 16 37.07 19.05 14.83
N SER A 17 37.33 18.24 13.78
CA SER A 17 36.84 18.50 12.43
C SER A 17 35.35 18.20 12.37
N SER A 18 34.54 19.25 12.27
CA SER A 18 33.11 19.16 11.99
C SER A 18 32.90 19.07 10.48
N ASP A 19 32.97 17.86 9.94
CA ASP A 19 32.48 17.54 8.60
C ASP A 19 30.96 17.33 8.69
N GLU A 20 30.20 18.42 8.63
CA GLU A 20 28.75 18.37 8.36
C GLU A 20 28.54 18.09 6.87
N GLU A 21 28.66 16.81 6.49
CA GLU A 21 28.14 16.33 5.21
C GLU A 21 26.61 16.41 5.23
N ASN A 22 26.11 17.50 4.66
CA ASN A 22 24.71 17.75 4.38
C ASN A 22 24.25 16.82 3.24
N ASP A 23 24.05 15.54 3.58
CA ASP A 23 23.45 14.53 2.69
C ASP A 23 21.94 14.79 2.57
N GLN A 24 21.59 15.88 1.87
CA GLN A 24 20.26 16.09 1.32
C GLN A 24 20.12 15.22 0.07
N THR A 25 20.14 13.91 0.27
CA THR A 25 19.50 12.99 -0.67
C THR A 25 18.04 13.39 -0.73
N ASN A 26 17.69 14.05 -1.84
CA ASN A 26 16.31 14.18 -2.28
C ASN A 26 15.76 12.76 -2.48
N ASP A 27 15.31 12.15 -1.38
CA ASP A 27 14.55 10.91 -1.32
C ASP A 27 13.14 11.20 -1.89
N ARG A 28 13.08 11.65 -3.14
CA ARG A 28 11.92 11.49 -4.00
C ARG A 28 11.86 10.01 -4.31
N PHE A 29 11.24 9.27 -3.39
CA PHE A 29 10.80 7.90 -3.62
C PHE A 29 9.74 7.93 -4.74
N TYR A 30 10.20 7.92 -5.98
CA TYR A 30 9.36 7.57 -7.12
C TYR A 30 9.00 6.10 -6.96
N PHE A 31 7.72 5.86 -6.75
CA PHE A 31 7.18 4.55 -6.47
C PHE A 31 7.01 3.79 -7.79
N ASP A 32 7.97 2.95 -8.17
CA ASP A 32 7.89 2.07 -9.36
C ASP A 32 6.92 0.87 -9.14
N GLY A 33 5.83 1.10 -8.41
CA GLY A 33 4.74 0.14 -8.22
C GLY A 33 5.01 -1.06 -7.31
N LYS A 34 6.22 -1.29 -6.78
CA LYS A 34 6.51 -2.43 -5.89
C LYS A 34 7.18 -2.00 -4.59
N VAL A 35 6.48 -2.18 -3.46
CA VAL A 35 7.10 -2.02 -2.14
C VAL A 35 8.00 -3.20 -1.85
N THR A 36 9.27 -2.92 -1.56
CA THR A 36 10.19 -3.96 -1.09
C THR A 36 10.17 -4.05 0.43
N VAL A 37 10.46 -5.24 0.96
CA VAL A 37 10.61 -5.48 2.40
C VAL A 37 11.64 -4.53 3.04
N ASN A 38 12.69 -4.17 2.28
CA ASN A 38 13.74 -3.28 2.74
C ASN A 38 13.23 -1.84 2.97
N MET A 39 12.28 -1.36 2.16
CA MET A 39 11.65 -0.06 2.39
C MET A 39 10.90 -0.03 3.72
N CYS A 40 10.14 -1.07 4.06
CA CYS A 40 9.39 -1.13 5.31
C CYS A 40 10.26 -1.16 6.59
N GLN A 41 11.55 -1.50 6.46
CA GLN A 41 12.48 -1.60 7.58
C GLN A 41 13.32 -0.35 7.80
N ARG A 42 13.55 0.47 6.77
CA ARG A 42 14.50 1.60 6.79
C ARG A 42 13.97 2.90 7.38
N PHE A 43 12.74 2.94 7.88
CA PHE A 43 12.21 4.18 8.47
C PHE A 43 13.00 4.59 9.72
N LYS A 44 13.63 5.76 9.65
CA LYS A 44 14.30 6.41 10.79
C LYS A 44 13.27 6.63 11.88
N ARG A 45 13.53 6.10 13.08
CA ARG A 45 12.64 6.27 14.23
C ARG A 45 12.80 7.69 14.75
N GLU A 46 11.76 8.48 14.60
CA GLU A 46 11.62 9.75 15.31
C GLU A 46 11.43 9.46 16.80
N ARG A 47 12.15 10.17 17.66
CA ARG A 47 12.01 10.03 19.13
C ARG A 47 10.87 10.88 19.66
N SER A 48 10.55 11.95 18.94
CA SER A 48 9.49 12.87 19.31
C SER A 48 8.95 13.60 18.09
N MET A 49 7.78 14.17 18.25
CA MET A 49 7.10 15.02 17.30
C MET A 49 6.69 16.31 17.99
N LYS A 50 7.06 17.46 17.42
CA LYS A 50 6.62 18.76 17.92
C LYS A 50 5.34 19.19 17.21
N LEU A 51 4.34 19.55 17.98
CA LEU A 51 3.11 20.16 17.51
C LEU A 51 3.28 21.67 17.32
N LEU A 52 2.30 22.29 16.65
CA LEU A 52 2.32 23.73 16.36
C LEU A 52 2.22 24.61 17.61
N ASP A 53 1.57 24.12 18.66
CA ASP A 53 1.50 24.79 19.96
C ASP A 53 2.76 24.60 20.81
N GLY A 54 3.82 24.00 20.26
CA GLY A 54 5.06 23.70 20.95
C GLY A 54 5.01 22.44 21.81
N THR A 55 3.87 21.75 21.90
CA THR A 55 3.77 20.49 22.64
C THR A 55 4.62 19.43 21.95
N GLU A 56 5.54 18.82 22.70
CA GLU A 56 6.32 17.69 22.22
C GLU A 56 5.65 16.37 22.62
N ILE A 57 5.54 15.46 21.66
CA ILE A 57 4.94 14.14 21.85
C ILE A 57 6.02 13.11 21.64
N GLU A 58 6.24 12.28 22.66
CA GLU A 58 7.21 11.19 22.59
C GLU A 58 6.71 10.06 21.69
N LEU A 59 7.65 9.48 20.94
CA LEU A 59 7.43 8.35 20.05
C LEU A 59 8.29 7.16 20.50
N PRO A 60 7.75 5.92 20.48
CA PRO A 60 6.43 5.56 19.97
C PRO A 60 5.28 5.96 20.91
N TYR A 61 4.20 6.52 20.34
CA TYR A 61 3.01 6.88 21.09
C TYR A 61 2.13 5.65 21.32
N ILE A 62 2.09 5.16 22.56
CA ILE A 62 1.33 3.96 22.94
C ILE A 62 -0.15 4.32 23.06
N LEU A 63 -0.97 3.82 22.14
CA LEU A 63 -2.40 4.08 22.12
C LEU A 63 -3.17 3.04 22.95
N THR A 64 -2.79 1.78 22.81
CA THR A 64 -3.26 0.62 23.59
C THR A 64 -2.12 -0.39 23.71
N PRO A 65 -2.21 -1.41 24.58
CA PRO A 65 -1.15 -2.44 24.67
C PRO A 65 -0.82 -3.10 23.33
N SER A 66 -1.80 -3.25 22.44
CA SER A 66 -1.64 -3.88 21.13
C SER A 66 -1.49 -2.88 19.97
N VAL A 67 -1.46 -1.57 20.22
CA VAL A 67 -1.39 -0.54 19.16
C VAL A 67 -0.48 0.61 19.59
N ARG A 68 0.54 0.89 18.78
CA ARG A 68 1.45 2.02 18.97
C ARG A 68 1.69 2.77 17.66
N ILE A 69 1.83 4.08 17.75
CA ILE A 69 2.16 4.94 16.62
C ILE A 69 3.67 5.17 16.63
N ILE A 70 4.32 4.89 15.51
CA ILE A 70 5.78 5.03 15.35
C ILE A 70 6.12 6.38 14.72
N SER A 71 5.31 6.86 13.78
CA SER A 71 5.40 8.21 13.23
C SER A 71 4.01 8.67 12.77
N PHE A 72 3.73 9.96 12.92
CA PHE A 72 2.48 10.58 12.47
C PHE A 72 2.53 10.98 10.98
N GLY A 73 3.70 10.91 10.35
CA GLY A 73 3.91 11.33 8.96
C GLY A 73 3.79 12.84 8.77
N LYS A 74 3.83 13.25 7.49
CA LYS A 74 3.73 14.64 7.06
C LYS A 74 2.30 14.95 6.61
N TYR A 75 1.73 16.01 7.16
CA TYR A 75 0.45 16.53 6.69
C TYR A 75 0.58 17.09 5.26
N ILE A 76 -0.38 16.74 4.40
CA ILE A 76 -0.48 17.28 3.04
C ILE A 76 -1.86 17.89 2.86
N GLU A 77 -1.89 19.18 2.54
CA GLU A 77 -3.10 19.94 2.23
C GLU A 77 -3.55 19.67 0.78
N HIS A 78 -3.85 18.41 0.47
CA HIS A 78 -4.35 18.01 -0.85
C HIS A 78 -5.62 17.16 -0.68
N PRO A 79 -6.70 17.40 -1.46
CA PRO A 79 -8.00 16.75 -1.24
C PRO A 79 -7.96 15.22 -1.21
N ASN A 80 -7.09 14.59 -2.01
CA ASN A 80 -6.94 13.14 -2.03
C ASN A 80 -6.44 12.53 -0.72
N PHE A 81 -5.77 13.32 0.13
CA PHE A 81 -5.29 12.91 1.45
C PHE A 81 -6.28 13.30 2.57
N GLN A 82 -7.35 14.02 2.26
CA GLN A 82 -8.38 14.46 3.20
C GLN A 82 -9.72 13.82 2.84
N VAL A 83 -10.03 12.66 3.44
CA VAL A 83 -11.26 11.93 3.13
C VAL A 83 -12.21 11.97 4.32
N GLY A 84 -13.23 12.82 4.20
CA GLY A 84 -14.24 13.03 5.23
C GLY A 84 -13.62 13.58 6.51
N ARG A 85 -13.54 12.74 7.56
CA ARG A 85 -12.96 13.10 8.86
C ARG A 85 -11.49 12.67 9.03
N TYR A 86 -10.95 11.93 8.06
CA TYR A 86 -9.62 11.31 8.15
C TYR A 86 -8.59 12.09 7.32
N SER A 87 -7.39 12.23 7.88
CA SER A 87 -6.20 12.72 7.18
C SER A 87 -5.26 11.55 6.96
N TYR A 88 -4.83 11.33 5.72
CA TYR A 88 -3.88 10.28 5.34
C TYR A 88 -2.51 10.92 5.16
N ASN A 89 -1.70 10.96 6.22
CA ASN A 89 -0.39 11.60 6.17
C ASN A 89 0.66 10.62 5.62
N PRO A 90 1.34 10.91 4.49
CA PRO A 90 2.46 10.08 4.05
C PRO A 90 3.58 10.05 5.07
N GLY A 91 4.22 8.89 5.24
CA GLY A 91 5.16 8.62 6.32
C GLY A 91 4.49 8.27 7.65
N TYR A 92 3.16 8.20 7.71
CA TYR A 92 2.47 7.66 8.88
C TYR A 92 2.84 6.19 9.07
N ILE A 93 3.20 5.81 10.29
CA ILE A 93 3.56 4.44 10.65
C ILE A 93 2.87 4.08 11.97
N CYS A 94 2.09 3.01 11.96
CA CYS A 94 1.57 2.39 13.19
C CYS A 94 1.90 0.90 13.25
N GLU A 95 2.05 0.38 14.45
CA GLU A 95 2.20 -1.05 14.70
C GLU A 95 0.99 -1.55 15.49
N ARG A 96 0.47 -2.69 15.05
CA ARG A 96 -0.68 -3.36 15.67
C ARG A 96 -0.39 -4.84 15.81
N GLU A 97 -0.62 -5.39 17.00
CA GLU A 97 -0.68 -6.83 17.21
C GLU A 97 -2.03 -7.37 16.74
N TYR A 98 -2.00 -8.43 15.93
CA TYR A 98 -3.18 -9.10 15.41
C TYR A 98 -2.89 -10.57 15.12
N PHE A 99 -3.93 -11.35 14.82
CA PHE A 99 -3.80 -12.78 14.50
C PHE A 99 -2.86 -13.00 13.32
N SER A 100 -1.97 -13.97 13.46
CA SER A 100 -1.08 -14.43 12.40
C SER A 100 -1.88 -14.98 11.22
N THR A 101 -1.42 -14.68 10.01
CA THR A 101 -1.95 -15.25 8.77
C THR A 101 -1.30 -16.58 8.40
N ARG A 102 -0.45 -17.13 9.28
CA ARG A 102 0.25 -18.41 9.07
C ARG A 102 0.02 -19.41 10.20
N CYS A 103 -0.09 -18.96 11.44
CA CYS A 103 -0.21 -19.81 12.62
C CYS A 103 -1.49 -19.45 13.39
N ILE A 104 -2.35 -20.43 13.65
CA ILE A 104 -3.73 -20.20 14.14
C ILE A 104 -3.79 -19.58 15.55
N ASP A 105 -2.82 -19.93 16.40
CA ASP A 105 -2.78 -19.56 17.83
C ASP A 105 -1.74 -18.47 18.14
N GLU A 106 -1.20 -17.82 17.11
CA GLU A 106 -0.16 -16.80 17.29
C GLU A 106 -0.68 -15.40 16.94
N TYR A 107 -0.20 -14.42 17.71
CA TYR A 107 -0.28 -13.01 17.35
C TYR A 107 1.04 -12.56 16.75
N VAL A 108 0.98 -11.64 15.79
CA VAL A 108 2.15 -11.01 15.19
C VAL A 108 1.94 -9.51 15.08
N THR A 109 3.04 -8.78 15.03
CA THR A 109 3.03 -7.34 14.83
C THR A 109 2.96 -7.01 13.34
N TYR A 110 1.91 -6.32 12.96
CA TYR A 110 1.72 -5.71 11.64
C TYR A 110 2.10 -4.24 11.70
N ARG A 111 3.01 -3.82 10.81
CA ARG A 111 3.40 -2.43 10.64
C ARG A 111 2.65 -1.84 9.45
N SER A 112 1.75 -0.91 9.70
CA SER A 112 1.00 -0.20 8.67
C SER A 112 1.68 1.11 8.33
N ILE A 113 1.83 1.41 7.04
CA ILE A 113 2.57 2.54 6.49
C ILE A 113 1.70 3.21 5.41
N ILE A 114 1.73 4.54 5.35
CA ILE A 114 1.12 5.33 4.29
C ILE A 114 2.21 5.97 3.43
N PHE A 115 2.18 5.72 2.13
CA PHE A 115 3.06 6.32 1.13
C PHE A 115 2.32 7.39 0.31
N ASN A 116 3.06 8.32 -0.26
CA ASN A 116 2.56 9.21 -1.30
C ASN A 116 2.85 8.55 -2.65
N ASN A 117 1.80 8.21 -3.41
CA ASN A 117 1.91 7.71 -4.76
C ASN A 117 1.19 8.67 -5.72
N CYS A 118 1.93 9.51 -6.42
CA CYS A 118 1.39 10.47 -7.39
C CYS A 118 0.23 11.34 -6.84
N ASN A 119 0.41 11.92 -5.64
CA ASN A 119 -0.62 12.72 -4.94
C ASN A 119 -1.87 11.93 -4.51
N HIS A 120 -1.74 10.61 -4.39
CA HIS A 120 -2.73 9.73 -3.75
C HIS A 120 -2.09 8.96 -2.60
N PRO A 121 -2.83 8.70 -1.52
CA PRO A 121 -2.36 7.84 -0.44
C PRO A 121 -2.27 6.39 -0.94
N TYR A 122 -1.15 5.73 -0.64
CA TYR A 122 -0.94 4.32 -0.90
C TYR A 122 -0.69 3.60 0.41
N PHE A 123 -1.45 2.54 0.65
CA PHE A 123 -1.50 1.88 1.95
C PHE A 123 -0.74 0.56 1.87
N VAL A 124 0.11 0.33 2.85
CA VAL A 124 0.88 -0.91 2.98
C VAL A 124 0.82 -1.39 4.41
N VAL A 125 0.65 -2.70 4.59
CA VAL A 125 0.79 -3.38 5.86
C VAL A 125 1.84 -4.47 5.71
N PHE A 126 2.79 -4.49 6.63
CA PHE A 126 3.91 -5.40 6.63
C PHE A 126 3.86 -6.29 7.87
N ASP A 127 3.86 -7.61 7.66
CA ASP A 127 4.05 -8.59 8.71
C ASP A 127 5.52 -8.59 9.14
N THR A 128 5.80 -8.07 10.32
CA THR A 128 7.19 -7.90 10.79
C THR A 128 7.93 -9.22 11.01
N ARG A 129 7.20 -10.32 11.26
CA ARG A 129 7.77 -11.65 11.53
C ARG A 129 7.99 -12.40 10.24
N TYR A 130 6.94 -12.53 9.41
CA TYR A 130 6.99 -13.34 8.19
C TYR A 130 7.36 -12.57 6.94
N LYS A 131 7.59 -11.27 7.06
CA LYS A 131 8.02 -10.37 5.98
C LYS A 131 7.03 -10.32 4.81
N GLU A 132 5.76 -10.60 5.07
CA GLU A 132 4.69 -10.55 4.07
C GLU A 132 4.16 -9.12 3.95
N ILE A 133 3.89 -8.69 2.71
CA ILE A 133 3.41 -7.34 2.38
C ILE A 133 2.00 -7.45 1.85
N TYR A 134 1.13 -6.58 2.37
CA TYR A 134 -0.24 -6.40 1.91
C TYR A 134 -0.39 -4.94 1.50
N GLU A 135 -0.78 -4.70 0.26
CA GLU A 135 -0.84 -3.36 -0.31
C GLU A 135 -2.19 -3.10 -1.00
N ALA A 136 -2.64 -1.84 -0.96
CA ALA A 136 -3.87 -1.40 -1.59
C ALA A 136 -3.95 0.12 -1.70
N THR A 137 -4.87 0.61 -2.53
CA THR A 137 -5.23 2.04 -2.62
C THR A 137 -6.18 2.51 -1.51
N SER A 138 -6.56 1.62 -0.59
CA SER A 138 -7.40 1.96 0.56
C SER A 138 -6.93 1.24 1.83
N PRO A 139 -7.15 1.82 3.01
CA PRO A 139 -6.72 1.21 4.28
C PRO A 139 -7.46 -0.11 4.55
N SER A 140 -8.74 -0.19 4.16
CA SER A 140 -9.54 -1.40 4.31
C SER A 140 -9.06 -2.50 3.36
N GLY A 141 -8.61 -2.14 2.15
CA GLY A 141 -8.09 -3.09 1.16
C GLY A 141 -6.87 -3.87 1.63
N CYS A 142 -5.98 -3.26 2.43
CA CYS A 142 -4.86 -3.99 3.03
C CYS A 142 -5.34 -4.95 4.12
N TRP A 143 -6.14 -4.44 5.06
CA TRP A 143 -6.55 -5.22 6.22
C TRP A 143 -7.56 -6.32 5.90
N ILE A 144 -8.35 -6.20 4.84
CA ILE A 144 -9.27 -7.26 4.43
C ILE A 144 -8.51 -8.50 3.96
N GLN A 145 -7.33 -8.33 3.34
CA GLN A 145 -6.47 -9.44 2.94
C GLN A 145 -5.97 -10.19 4.19
N ILE A 146 -5.51 -9.45 5.20
CA ILE A 146 -5.03 -10.01 6.48
C ILE A 146 -6.17 -10.71 7.24
N VAL A 147 -7.31 -10.03 7.39
CA VAL A 147 -8.46 -10.55 8.15
C VAL A 147 -9.06 -11.77 7.48
N ASN A 148 -9.17 -11.80 6.15
CA ASN A 148 -9.66 -12.98 5.44
C ASN A 148 -8.66 -14.14 5.56
N LYS A 149 -7.35 -13.89 5.40
CA LYS A 149 -6.33 -14.93 5.48
C LYS A 149 -6.24 -15.55 6.88
N SER A 150 -6.19 -14.73 7.93
CA SER A 150 -6.22 -15.19 9.33
C SER A 150 -7.57 -15.80 9.71
N GLY A 151 -8.68 -15.22 9.22
CA GLY A 151 -10.03 -15.73 9.43
C GLY A 151 -10.26 -17.10 8.81
N TRP A 152 -9.71 -17.35 7.61
CA TRP A 152 -9.79 -18.67 6.96
C TRP A 152 -9.10 -19.76 7.77
N LEU A 153 -7.96 -19.46 8.39
CA LEU A 153 -7.27 -20.42 9.26
C LEU A 153 -8.08 -20.75 10.52
N ARG A 154 -8.81 -19.77 11.08
CA ARG A 154 -9.46 -19.90 12.40
C ARG A 154 -10.93 -20.30 12.34
N LEU A 155 -11.65 -19.79 11.34
CA LEU A 155 -13.12 -19.82 11.26
C LEU A 155 -13.62 -20.45 9.95
N GLY A 156 -12.71 -20.84 9.06
CA GLY A 156 -13.04 -21.28 7.71
C GLY A 156 -13.42 -20.13 6.77
N LYS A 157 -13.99 -20.47 5.61
CA LYS A 157 -14.38 -19.49 4.57
C LYS A 157 -15.59 -18.68 5.02
N ARG A 158 -15.35 -17.48 5.57
CA ARG A 158 -16.37 -16.49 5.90
C ARG A 158 -15.97 -15.12 5.35
N ASN A 159 -16.96 -14.35 4.93
CA ASN A 159 -16.77 -12.96 4.54
C ASN A 159 -16.73 -12.11 5.81
N LEU A 160 -15.57 -11.53 6.12
CA LEU A 160 -15.38 -10.67 7.27
C LEU A 160 -15.28 -9.21 6.80
N THR A 161 -15.95 -8.32 7.52
CA THR A 161 -15.86 -6.87 7.30
C THR A 161 -14.83 -6.27 8.24
N VAL A 162 -14.02 -5.33 7.75
CA VAL A 162 -13.01 -4.63 8.55
C VAL A 162 -13.07 -3.12 8.30
N SER A 163 -12.89 -2.34 9.36
CA SER A 163 -12.68 -0.89 9.27
C SER A 163 -11.19 -0.60 9.13
N GLY A 164 -10.71 -0.38 7.90
CA GLY A 164 -9.33 0.02 7.63
C GLY A 164 -8.85 1.19 8.49
N PRO A 165 -9.62 2.30 8.59
CA PRO A 165 -9.28 3.42 9.47
C PRO A 165 -9.04 3.05 10.94
N GLN A 166 -9.83 2.10 11.46
CA GLN A 166 -9.64 1.60 12.82
C GLN A 166 -8.36 0.78 12.93
N MET A 167 -8.09 -0.08 11.93
CA MET A 167 -6.91 -0.95 11.94
C MET A 167 -5.61 -0.16 11.81
N TYR A 168 -5.59 0.91 11.01
CA TYR A 168 -4.50 1.87 10.93
C TYR A 168 -4.46 2.87 12.10
N ALA A 169 -5.35 2.76 13.08
CA ALA A 169 -5.39 3.58 14.29
C ALA A 169 -5.63 5.11 14.12
N PHE A 170 -5.73 5.64 12.90
CA PHE A 170 -6.02 7.07 12.71
C PHE A 170 -7.51 7.43 12.90
N ALA A 171 -8.40 6.43 13.05
CA ALA A 171 -9.79 6.65 13.46
C ALA A 171 -9.99 6.85 14.97
N PHE A 172 -8.95 6.67 15.79
CA PHE A 172 -9.04 6.94 17.21
C PHE A 172 -9.01 8.45 17.45
N ASP A 173 -9.96 8.96 18.23
CA ASP A 173 -10.12 10.41 18.44
C ASP A 173 -8.84 11.08 18.95
N LYS A 174 -8.08 10.41 19.82
CA LYS A 174 -6.77 10.89 20.30
C LYS A 174 -5.79 11.09 19.14
N VAL A 175 -5.64 10.09 18.27
CA VAL A 175 -4.74 10.15 17.10
C VAL A 175 -5.23 11.20 16.11
N THR A 176 -6.53 11.25 15.84
CA THR A 176 -7.13 12.25 14.95
C THR A 176 -6.89 13.67 15.48
N ALA A 177 -7.05 13.91 16.79
CA ALA A 177 -6.79 15.21 17.39
C ALA A 177 -5.32 15.62 17.27
N LEU A 178 -4.39 14.68 17.46
CA LEU A 178 -2.96 14.92 17.29
C LEU A 178 -2.59 15.24 15.84
N MET A 179 -3.11 14.47 14.88
CA MET A 179 -2.89 14.75 13.45
C MET A 179 -3.44 16.11 13.03
N ARG A 180 -4.60 16.52 13.56
CA ARG A 180 -5.16 17.86 13.29
C ARG A 180 -4.31 18.98 13.88
N ARG A 181 -3.67 18.76 15.03
CA ARG A 181 -2.74 19.75 15.63
C ARG A 181 -1.44 19.89 14.84
N GLN A 182 -1.13 18.98 13.91
CA GLN A 182 -0.01 19.15 12.97
C GLN A 182 -0.37 20.03 11.77
N SER A 183 -1.65 20.12 11.38
CA SER A 183 -2.04 20.92 10.22
C SER A 183 -2.07 22.41 10.56
N VAL A 184 -1.24 23.20 9.86
CA VAL A 184 -1.16 24.66 10.02
C VAL A 184 -2.41 25.30 9.45
N ASN A 185 -3.19 25.99 10.30
CA ASN A 185 -4.08 27.08 9.91
C ASN A 185 -5.16 26.86 8.84
N THR A 186 -5.56 25.65 8.48
CA THR A 186 -6.83 25.51 7.75
C THR A 186 -7.94 25.45 8.80
N PRO A 187 -8.73 26.53 9.06
CA PRO A 187 -9.98 26.38 9.78
C PRO A 187 -10.79 25.36 9.00
N GLN A 188 -10.83 24.13 9.50
CA GLN A 188 -11.67 23.11 8.90
C GLN A 188 -13.08 23.69 8.97
N LYS A 189 -13.62 24.09 7.82
CA LYS A 189 -15.06 24.06 7.61
C LYS A 189 -15.44 22.59 7.76
N ILE A 190 -15.56 22.15 9.01
CA ILE A 190 -16.18 20.89 9.36
C ILE A 190 -17.55 21.02 8.71
N ARG A 191 -17.74 20.35 7.57
CA ARG A 191 -19.04 20.18 6.97
C ARG A 191 -19.82 19.27 7.91
N SER A 192 -20.23 19.80 9.05
CA SER A 192 -21.15 19.18 10.01
C SER A 192 -22.54 18.94 9.39
N ASN A 193 -22.74 19.37 8.14
CA ASN A 193 -23.97 19.23 7.38
C ASN A 193 -23.94 18.09 6.34
N LEU A 194 -22.98 17.15 6.40
CA LEU A 194 -23.15 15.90 5.65
C LEU A 194 -24.36 15.17 6.25
N PRO A 195 -25.47 15.01 5.48
CA PRO A 195 -26.64 14.34 5.98
C PRO A 195 -26.21 12.95 6.42
N THR A 196 -26.46 12.62 7.68
CA THR A 196 -26.40 11.24 8.14
C THR A 196 -27.23 10.44 7.13
N PRO A 197 -26.68 9.38 6.51
CA PRO A 197 -27.48 8.56 5.62
C PRO A 197 -28.65 8.05 6.44
N ILE A 198 -29.84 8.57 6.14
CA ILE A 198 -31.09 8.12 6.72
C ILE A 198 -31.11 6.62 6.44
N ARG A 199 -30.96 5.85 7.50
CA ARG A 199 -31.07 4.40 7.50
C ARG A 199 -32.52 4.09 7.15
N ASN A 200 -32.82 4.09 5.86
CA ASN A 200 -34.11 3.70 5.32
C ASN A 200 -34.30 2.23 5.71
N GLN A 201 -34.98 2.02 6.83
CA GLN A 201 -35.65 0.76 7.15
C GLN A 201 -36.80 0.59 6.16
N ARG A 202 -36.48 0.31 4.90
CA ARG A 202 -37.46 -0.19 3.94
C ARG A 202 -37.65 -1.68 4.24
N ARG A 203 -38.67 -1.97 5.06
CA ARG A 203 -39.38 -3.25 5.04
C ARG A 203 -39.82 -3.51 3.61
N MET A 204 -39.17 -4.45 2.92
CA MET A 204 -39.69 -5.02 1.69
C MET A 204 -40.55 -6.22 2.07
N ASN A 205 -41.86 -5.99 2.17
CA ASN A 205 -42.84 -7.03 1.89
C ASN A 205 -43.00 -7.02 0.36
N VAL A 206 -42.54 -8.07 -0.32
CA VAL A 206 -42.91 -8.29 -1.73
C VAL A 206 -43.50 -9.69 -1.81
N ALA A 207 -44.80 -9.69 -2.08
CA ALA A 207 -45.62 -10.84 -2.34
C ALA A 207 -45.17 -11.56 -3.63
N SER A 208 -45.32 -12.86 -3.58
CA SER A 208 -45.41 -13.80 -4.69
C SER A 208 -46.36 -13.33 -5.79
N ASN A 209 -45.89 -13.35 -7.05
CA ASN A 209 -46.73 -13.71 -8.20
C ASN A 209 -45.89 -14.21 -9.39
N ASP A 210 -46.09 -15.50 -9.63
CA ASP A 210 -46.22 -16.24 -10.88
C ASP A 210 -46.13 -15.47 -12.22
N SER A 211 -45.28 -15.94 -13.14
CA SER A 211 -45.70 -16.62 -14.40
C SER A 211 -44.72 -16.45 -15.57
N ARG A 212 -44.31 -17.61 -16.10
CA ARG A 212 -44.14 -17.99 -17.51
C ARG A 212 -43.57 -16.93 -18.47
N PHE A 213 -42.29 -17.08 -18.81
CA PHE A 213 -41.79 -16.66 -20.13
C PHE A 213 -40.93 -17.74 -20.80
N ARG A 214 -41.10 -17.79 -22.11
CA ARG A 214 -40.78 -18.87 -23.06
C ARG A 214 -39.28 -19.02 -23.29
N LYS A 215 -38.86 -20.27 -23.50
CA LYS A 215 -37.53 -20.63 -24.03
C LYS A 215 -37.55 -20.48 -25.54
N ASP A 216 -36.94 -19.41 -26.05
CA ASP A 216 -36.52 -19.35 -27.44
C ASP A 216 -35.06 -19.82 -27.56
N LYS A 217 -34.86 -20.83 -28.41
CA LYS A 217 -33.57 -21.33 -28.87
C LYS A 217 -32.88 -20.21 -29.67
N GLN A 218 -31.73 -19.74 -29.21
CA GLN A 218 -30.80 -18.97 -30.04
C GLN A 218 -29.44 -19.65 -30.07
N SER A 219 -28.88 -19.63 -31.27
CA SER A 219 -27.71 -20.32 -31.83
C SER A 219 -26.47 -20.31 -30.95
N GLN A 220 -25.75 -21.45 -30.96
CA GLN A 220 -24.43 -21.54 -30.35
C GLN A 220 -23.43 -20.64 -31.11
N PRO A 221 -22.63 -19.82 -30.40
CA PRO A 221 -21.52 -19.12 -31.02
C PRO A 221 -20.43 -20.12 -31.42
N GLU A 222 -19.93 -20.01 -32.65
CA GLU A 222 -18.80 -20.80 -33.13
C GLU A 222 -17.57 -20.55 -32.24
N GLU A 223 -16.88 -21.63 -31.87
CA GLU A 223 -15.70 -21.55 -31.00
C GLU A 223 -14.58 -20.74 -31.67
N PRO A 224 -13.92 -19.82 -30.94
CA PRO A 224 -12.82 -19.02 -31.49
C PRO A 224 -11.65 -19.94 -31.86
N LYS A 225 -11.24 -19.91 -33.13
CA LYS A 225 -10.04 -20.58 -33.64
C LYS A 225 -8.81 -20.01 -32.95
N SER A 226 -8.02 -20.87 -32.32
CA SER A 226 -6.74 -20.50 -31.73
C SER A 226 -5.59 -20.74 -32.72
N PHE A 227 -4.64 -19.80 -32.75
CA PHE A 227 -3.40 -19.93 -33.51
C PHE A 227 -2.22 -20.10 -32.55
N ASP A 228 -1.26 -20.95 -32.93
CA ASP A 228 0.00 -21.15 -32.22
C ASP A 228 1.09 -20.35 -32.96
N LEU A 229 1.65 -19.33 -32.31
CA LEU A 229 2.87 -18.65 -32.77
C LEU A 229 4.07 -19.24 -32.04
N VAL A 230 5.15 -19.53 -32.78
CA VAL A 230 6.41 -20.06 -32.24
C VAL A 230 7.51 -19.02 -32.47
N PHE A 231 8.09 -18.53 -31.38
CA PHE A 231 9.24 -17.62 -31.42
C PHE A 231 10.51 -18.32 -30.96
N HIS A 232 11.64 -18.02 -31.59
CA HIS A 232 12.95 -18.58 -31.23
C HIS A 232 13.66 -17.70 -30.20
N LYS A 233 14.34 -18.34 -29.25
CA LYS A 233 14.91 -17.74 -28.02
C LYS A 233 15.96 -16.64 -28.23
N LYS A 234 16.44 -16.42 -29.45
CA LYS A 234 17.60 -15.54 -29.71
C LYS A 234 17.27 -14.04 -29.67
N ASP A 235 15.98 -13.68 -29.64
CA ASP A 235 15.56 -12.29 -29.88
C ASP A 235 15.11 -11.53 -28.61
N PHE A 236 15.24 -12.11 -27.40
CA PHE A 236 14.74 -11.49 -26.16
C PHE A 236 15.63 -11.70 -24.93
N ILE A 237 15.74 -10.66 -24.09
CA ILE A 237 16.30 -10.72 -22.72
C ILE A 237 15.13 -10.91 -21.74
N ILE A 238 15.06 -12.06 -21.06
CA ILE A 238 13.96 -12.41 -20.16
C ILE A 238 14.37 -12.13 -18.69
N PRO A 239 13.62 -11.32 -17.92
CA PRO A 239 13.87 -11.16 -16.49
C PRO A 239 13.38 -12.37 -15.68
N ALA A 240 14.02 -12.61 -14.52
CA ALA A 240 14.05 -13.85 -13.73
C ALA A 240 12.71 -14.45 -13.20
N ASN A 241 11.55 -13.91 -13.57
CA ASN A 241 10.24 -14.34 -13.06
C ASN A 241 9.29 -14.92 -14.13
N ASP A 242 9.80 -15.39 -15.27
CA ASP A 242 9.05 -16.15 -16.30
C ASP A 242 7.75 -15.46 -16.80
N LYS A 243 7.69 -14.13 -16.76
CA LYS A 243 6.54 -13.35 -17.27
C LYS A 243 7.05 -12.24 -18.17
N LEU A 244 6.64 -12.30 -19.44
CA LEU A 244 6.80 -11.24 -20.41
C LEU A 244 5.51 -10.42 -20.47
N TYR A 245 5.61 -9.10 -20.41
CA TYR A 245 4.47 -8.21 -20.63
C TYR A 245 4.70 -7.45 -21.93
N LEU A 246 3.90 -7.73 -22.96
CA LEU A 246 3.87 -6.94 -24.19
C LEU A 246 2.89 -5.78 -23.97
N LYS A 247 3.34 -4.55 -24.19
CA LYS A 247 2.51 -3.36 -24.06
C LYS A 247 1.88 -3.06 -25.42
N TRP A 248 0.62 -3.43 -25.58
CA TRP A 248 -0.22 -3.06 -26.71
C TRP A 248 -0.97 -1.77 -26.42
N PRO A 249 -1.28 -0.91 -27.41
CA PRO A 249 -2.22 0.16 -27.20
C PRO A 249 -3.62 -0.46 -27.04
N GLU A 250 -4.12 -0.42 -25.80
CA GLU A 250 -5.52 -0.55 -25.38
C GLU A 250 -6.00 -1.85 -24.68
N GLU A 251 -5.33 -3.00 -24.76
CA GLU A 251 -5.66 -4.17 -23.90
C GLU A 251 -4.43 -4.99 -23.47
N ALA A 252 -4.46 -5.50 -22.22
CA ALA A 252 -3.38 -6.29 -21.64
C ALA A 252 -3.67 -7.80 -21.69
N PHE A 253 -2.82 -8.58 -22.36
CA PHE A 253 -2.93 -10.04 -22.41
C PHE A 253 -1.98 -10.72 -21.42
N ILE A 254 -2.41 -11.87 -20.88
CA ILE A 254 -1.61 -12.69 -19.96
C ILE A 254 -1.02 -13.87 -20.74
N ALA A 255 0.28 -13.84 -21.00
CA ALA A 255 1.01 -15.00 -21.51
C ALA A 255 1.48 -15.90 -20.34
N LYS A 256 1.42 -17.21 -20.53
CA LYS A 256 1.91 -18.20 -19.55
C LYS A 256 3.15 -18.89 -20.12
N CYS A 257 4.29 -18.73 -19.46
CA CYS A 257 5.57 -19.28 -19.90
C CYS A 257 5.67 -20.78 -19.58
N VAL A 258 6.17 -21.57 -20.54
CA VAL A 258 6.52 -22.99 -20.37
C VAL A 258 7.97 -23.18 -20.88
N PRO A 259 8.83 -23.98 -20.23
CA PRO A 259 10.29 -23.81 -20.31
C PRO A 259 11.00 -24.11 -21.63
N SER A 260 10.30 -24.59 -22.67
CA SER A 260 10.94 -25.03 -23.93
C SER A 260 10.39 -24.39 -25.19
N GLU A 261 9.16 -23.87 -25.19
CA GLU A 261 8.52 -23.23 -26.35
C GLU A 261 7.56 -22.12 -25.87
N PHE A 262 7.64 -20.94 -26.50
CA PHE A 262 6.67 -19.88 -26.27
C PHE A 262 5.46 -20.13 -27.16
N LYS A 263 4.31 -20.48 -26.57
CA LYS A 263 3.02 -20.47 -27.25
C LYS A 263 2.19 -19.31 -26.72
N ILE A 264 1.98 -18.30 -27.55
CA ILE A 264 1.07 -17.20 -27.25
C ILE A 264 -0.29 -17.54 -27.85
N LYS A 265 -1.29 -17.73 -27.00
CA LYS A 265 -2.68 -17.93 -27.44
C LYS A 265 -3.37 -16.57 -27.53
N LEU A 266 -3.48 -16.03 -28.73
CA LEU A 266 -4.28 -14.84 -29.01
C LEU A 266 -5.74 -15.26 -29.22
N SER A 267 -6.66 -14.65 -28.49
CA SER A 267 -8.10 -14.88 -28.66
C SER A 267 -8.77 -13.55 -28.96
N GLY A 268 -9.62 -13.51 -30.01
CA GLY A 268 -10.41 -12.33 -30.37
C GLY A 268 -9.98 -11.58 -31.63
N MET A 269 -9.00 -12.08 -32.38
CA MET A 269 -8.56 -11.48 -33.66
C MET A 269 -9.03 -12.28 -34.87
N THR A 270 -9.35 -11.57 -35.95
CA THR A 270 -9.57 -12.14 -37.27
C THR A 270 -8.24 -12.33 -38.03
N ASN A 271 -8.23 -13.22 -39.03
CA ASN A 271 -7.03 -13.50 -39.83
C ASN A 271 -6.49 -12.27 -40.59
N GLU A 272 -7.36 -11.32 -40.92
CA GLU A 272 -7.01 -10.12 -41.69
C GLU A 272 -6.29 -9.09 -40.81
N GLU A 273 -6.77 -8.89 -39.58
CA GLU A 273 -6.12 -8.04 -38.58
C GLU A 273 -4.71 -8.56 -38.24
N PHE A 274 -4.54 -9.90 -38.19
CA PHE A 274 -3.25 -10.50 -37.89
C PHE A 274 -2.22 -10.33 -39.02
N LYS A 275 -2.66 -10.45 -40.28
CA LYS A 275 -1.78 -10.20 -41.44
C LYS A 275 -1.36 -8.75 -41.54
N SER A 276 -2.29 -7.82 -41.33
CA SER A 276 -1.98 -6.38 -41.35
C SER A 276 -0.95 -5.98 -40.28
N PHE A 277 -0.88 -6.69 -39.15
CA PHE A 277 0.11 -6.45 -38.11
C PHE A 277 1.52 -6.87 -38.54
N LEU A 278 1.67 -8.06 -39.14
CA LEU A 278 2.98 -8.56 -39.57
C LEU A 278 3.59 -7.73 -40.70
N GLU A 279 2.77 -7.06 -41.50
CA GLU A 279 3.20 -6.26 -42.63
C GLU A 279 3.60 -4.81 -42.25
N GLN A 280 3.39 -4.39 -40.99
CA GLN A 280 3.70 -3.02 -40.53
C GLN A 280 5.14 -2.80 -40.04
N ASP A 281 5.91 -3.85 -39.76
CA ASP A 281 7.23 -3.73 -39.11
C ASP A 281 8.44 -3.72 -40.09
N ASP A 282 8.22 -3.73 -41.41
CA ASP A 282 9.31 -3.70 -42.41
C ASP A 282 9.67 -2.28 -42.91
N SER A 283 9.13 -1.23 -42.30
CA SER A 283 9.42 0.15 -42.67
C SER A 283 9.80 1.03 -41.48
N GLU A 284 10.95 0.76 -40.86
CA GLU A 284 11.82 1.77 -40.22
C GLU A 284 13.26 1.26 -40.05
#